data_AF-A0A2N2KPG3-F1
#
_entry.id   AF-A0A2N2KPG3-F1
#
_cell.length_a   1.000
_cell.length_b   1.000
_cell.length_c   1.000
_cell.angle_alpha   90.00
_cell.angle_beta   90.00
_cell.angle_gamma   90.00
#
_symmetry.space_group_name_H-M   'P 1'
#
loop_
_entity.id
_entity.type
_entity.pdbx_description
1 polymer ?
#
loop_
_entity_poly.entity_id
_entity_poly.type
_entity_poly.pdbx_seq_one_letter_code
_entity_poly.pdbx_strand_id
1 'polypeptide(L)' 'MLKQRIRNATALPEFRHTCEDCDRVIPDRRRRANPGATRCIKCQTEFECGGNS' A
#
# COMPACT_ATOMS: atom_id res chain seq x y z
N MET A 1 21.29 38.96 0.66
CA MET A 1 20.55 38.01 1.52
C MET A 1 19.12 37.89 1.03
N LEU A 2 18.71 36.78 0.42
CA LEU A 2 17.47 36.07 0.78
C LEU A 2 17.46 34.69 0.13
N LYS A 3 17.40 33.68 1.00
CA LYS A 3 17.32 32.25 0.71
C LYS A 3 15.90 31.94 0.27
N GLN A 4 15.69 31.24 -0.85
CA GLN A 4 14.41 30.55 -1.05
C GLN A 4 14.65 29.13 -1.55
N ARG A 5 14.70 28.22 -0.58
CA ARG A 5 14.60 26.77 -0.78
C ARG A 5 13.12 26.39 -0.58
N ILE A 6 12.73 25.27 -1.21
CA ILE A 6 11.59 24.39 -0.90
C ILE A 6 10.26 24.69 -1.61
N ARG A 7 9.86 23.76 -2.49
CA ARG A 7 8.55 23.06 -2.41
C ARG A 7 8.69 21.64 -2.94
N ASN A 8 9.19 20.71 -2.12
CA ASN A 8 8.87 19.30 -2.33
C ASN A 8 7.59 19.02 -1.53
N ALA A 9 6.44 19.30 -2.14
CA ALA A 9 5.18 18.75 -1.68
C ALA A 9 5.18 17.26 -2.07
N THR A 10 5.91 16.44 -1.32
CA THR A 10 5.71 15.00 -1.35
C THR A 10 4.32 14.77 -0.80
N ALA A 11 3.32 14.73 -1.68
CA ALA A 11 2.04 14.14 -1.37
C ALA A 11 2.36 12.78 -0.74
N LEU A 12 2.09 12.65 0.55
CA LEU A 12 2.22 11.36 1.21
C LEU A 12 1.38 10.40 0.37
N PRO A 13 1.91 9.24 -0.04
CA PRO A 13 1.12 8.29 -0.81
C PRO A 13 -0.13 7.99 0.03
N GLU A 14 -1.29 8.38 -0.50
CA GLU A 14 -2.58 8.08 0.11
C GLU A 14 -2.57 6.57 0.39
N PHE A 15 -2.54 6.17 1.66
CA PHE A 15 -2.49 4.76 2.02
C PHE A 15 -3.71 4.09 1.39
N ARG A 16 -3.48 3.26 0.37
CA ARG A 16 -4.56 2.58 -0.32
C ARG A 16 -5.10 1.54 0.62
N HIS A 17 -6.18 1.88 1.33
CA HIS A 17 -6.91 0.95 2.19
C HIS A 17 -7.72 -0.07 1.38
N THR A 18 -7.48 -0.16 0.08
CA THR A 18 -8.21 -0.97 -0.89
C THR A 18 -7.20 -1.86 -1.62
N CYS A 19 -7.52 -3.15 -1.71
CA CYS A 19 -6.71 -4.16 -2.38
C CYS A 19 -6.60 -3.86 -3.87
N GLU A 20 -5.39 -3.90 -4.42
CA GLU A 20 -5.15 -3.61 -5.84
C GLU A 20 -5.72 -4.65 -6.81
N ASP A 21 -5.88 -5.91 -6.40
CA ASP A 21 -6.39 -6.97 -7.31
C ASP A 21 -7.91 -7.16 -7.28
N CYS A 22 -8.58 -6.85 -6.17
CA CYS A 22 -10.00 -7.16 -5.98
C CYS A 22 -10.86 -5.98 -5.53
N ASP A 23 -10.25 -4.79 -5.40
CA ASP A 23 -10.91 -3.54 -4.97
C ASP A 23 -11.66 -3.62 -3.63
N ARG A 24 -11.40 -4.64 -2.81
CA ARG A 24 -11.96 -4.77 -1.46
C ARG A 24 -11.10 -4.05 -0.44
N VAL A 25 -11.73 -3.55 0.62
CA VAL A 25 -11.01 -2.94 1.74
C VAL A 25 -10.01 -3.94 2.35
N ILE A 26 -8.76 -3.51 2.52
CA ILE A 26 -7.72 -4.32 3.16
C ILE A 26 -8.08 -4.44 4.65
N PRO A 27 -8.24 -5.67 5.16
CA PRO A 27 -8.71 -5.89 6.51
C PRO A 27 -7.75 -5.26 7.52
N ASP A 28 -8.33 -4.73 8.59
CA ASP A 28 -7.60 -3.91 9.54
C ASP A 28 -6.45 -4.67 10.24
N ARG A 29 -6.67 -5.96 10.55
CA ARG A 29 -5.61 -6.87 11.03
C ARG A 29 -4.40 -6.88 10.10
N ARG A 30 -4.61 -6.84 8.77
CA ARG A 30 -3.53 -6.82 7.78
C ARG A 30 -2.85 -5.45 7.75
N ARG A 31 -3.60 -4.35 7.83
CA ARG A 31 -3.06 -2.98 7.92
C ARG A 31 -2.20 -2.76 9.18
N ARG A 32 -2.60 -3.34 10.33
CA ARG A 32 -1.80 -3.29 11.56
C ARG A 32 -0.54 -4.13 11.50
N ALA A 33 -0.63 -5.35 10.95
CA ALA A 33 0.52 -6.24 10.82
C ALA A 33 1.52 -5.77 9.75
N ASN A 34 1.03 -5.17 8.67
CA ASN A 34 1.84 -4.59 7.60
C ASN A 34 1.14 -3.33 7.04
N PRO A 35 1.51 -2.13 7.54
CA PRO A 35 0.96 -0.86 7.09
C PRO A 35 1.18 -0.56 5.60
N GLY A 36 2.17 -1.20 4.96
CA GLY A 36 2.46 -1.08 3.53
C GLY A 36 1.77 -2.11 2.65
N ALA A 37 0.84 -2.92 3.19
CA ALA A 37 0.14 -3.92 2.39
C ALA A 37 -0.72 -3.26 1.29
N THR A 38 -0.47 -3.62 0.03
CA THR A 38 -1.27 -3.20 -1.15
C THR A 38 -2.36 -4.21 -1.53
N ARG A 39 -2.25 -5.45 -1.02
CA ARG A 39 -3.18 -6.56 -1.26
C ARG A 39 -3.88 -7.02 0.01
N CYS A 40 -5.09 -7.56 -0.14
CA CYS A 40 -5.75 -8.29 0.93
C CYS A 40 -5.06 -9.64 1.19
N ILE A 41 -5.34 -10.26 2.34
CA ILE A 41 -4.72 -11.54 2.72
C ILE A 41 -4.96 -12.65 1.67
N LYS A 42 -6.16 -12.70 1.06
CA LYS A 42 -6.49 -13.72 0.06
C LYS A 42 -5.64 -13.56 -1.21
N CYS A 43 -5.70 -12.37 -1.82
CA CYS A 43 -4.95 -12.07 -3.03
C CYS A 43 -3.44 -12.17 -2.81
N GLN A 44 -2.94 -11.76 -1.64
CA GLN A 44 -1.54 -11.98 -1.28
C GLN A 44 -1.19 -13.47 -1.24
N THR A 45 -1.99 -14.30 -0.58
CA THR A 45 -1.75 -15.74 -0.51
C THR A 45 -1.82 -16.39 -1.89
N GLU A 46 -2.74 -15.97 -2.75
CA GLU A 46 -2.82 -16.44 -4.14
C GLU A 46 -1.55 -16.07 -4.93
N PHE A 47 -1.07 -14.83 -4.78
CA PHE A 47 0.17 -14.36 -5.41
C PHE A 47 1.40 -15.11 -4.93
N GLU A 48 1.51 -15.36 -3.62
CA GLU A 48 2.65 -16.07 -3.02
C GLU A 48 2.61 -17.58 -3.28
N CYS A 49 1.42 -18.20 -3.29
CA CYS A 49 1.24 -19.63 -3.54
C CYS A 49 1.30 -19.99 -5.03
N GLY A 50 0.94 -19.06 -5.92
CA GLY A 50 1.04 -19.22 -7.37
C GLY A 50 2.41 -18.87 -7.95
N GLY A 51 3.35 -18.42 -7.13
CA GLY A 51 4.69 -18.00 -7.54
C GLY A 51 5.65 -19.17 -7.77
N ASN A 52 5.39 -19.97 -8.82
CA ASN A 52 6.39 -20.54 -9.73
C ASN A 52 5.76 -21.60 -10.65
N SER A 53 5.50 -21.22 -11.90
CA SER A 53 5.66 -22.07 -13.08
C SER A 53 6.04 -21.19 -14.26
#